data_AF-A0A2M9Q846-F1
#
_entry.id   AF-A0A2M9Q846-F1
#
_cell.length_a   1.000
_cell.length_b   1.000
_cell.length_c   1.000
_cell.angle_alpha   90.00
_cell.angle_beta   90.00
_cell.angle_gamma   90.00
#
_symmetry.space_group_name_H-M   'P 1'
#
loop_
_entity.id
_entity.type
_entity.pdbx_description
1 polymer ?
#
loop_
_entity_poly.entity_id
_entity_poly.type
_entity_poly.pdbx_seq_one_letter_code
_entity_poly.pdbx_strand_id
1 'polypeptide(L)'
;MIKKKLKNDVMIVHYSDFDLIIYDNKSLKICLSNDEFKNVYALLKKGTSLMELTSLYPTEDVKVLWESLLKIGALIEEWENSYEN
;
A
#
# COMPACT_ATOMS: atom_id res chain seq x y z
N MET A 1 -15.84 -9.36 -2.05
CA MET A 1 -14.95 -8.20 -2.25
C MET A 1 -13.54 -8.67 -1.92
N ILE A 2 -12.58 -8.50 -2.84
CA ILE A 2 -11.21 -9.01 -2.63
C ILE A 2 -10.44 -8.00 -1.78
N LYS A 3 -9.99 -8.45 -0.59
CA LYS A 3 -9.09 -7.68 0.27
C LYS A 3 -7.65 -8.05 -0.05
N LYS A 4 -6.77 -7.06 -0.06
CA LYS A 4 -5.34 -7.22 -0.27
C LYS A 4 -4.54 -6.61 0.87
N LYS A 5 -3.35 -7.16 1.10
CA LYS A 5 -2.36 -6.67 2.06
C LYS A 5 -1.08 -6.29 1.36
N LEU A 6 -0.31 -5.39 1.98
CA LEU A 6 1.10 -5.27 1.62
C LEU A 6 1.83 -6.56 2.02
N LYS A 7 2.73 -7.02 1.14
CA LYS A 7 3.64 -8.12 1.47
C LYS A 7 4.56 -7.75 2.63
N ASN A 8 5.06 -8.76 3.33
CA ASN A 8 5.82 -8.59 4.57
C ASN A 8 7.22 -8.00 4.34
N ASP A 9 7.82 -8.29 3.19
CA ASP A 9 9.13 -7.86 2.72
C ASP A 9 9.13 -6.48 2.02
N VAL A 10 7.98 -5.81 1.94
CA VAL A 10 7.90 -4.43 1.46
C VAL A 10 8.59 -3.50 2.48
N MET A 11 9.56 -2.73 1.99
CA MET A 11 10.27 -1.72 2.78
C MET A 11 9.72 -0.31 2.48
N ILE A 12 9.74 0.54 3.50
CA ILE A 12 9.43 1.97 3.36
C ILE A 12 10.67 2.77 3.76
N VAL A 13 11.05 3.70 2.90
CA VAL A 13 12.13 4.65 3.15
C VAL A 13 11.54 6.04 3.23
N HIS A 14 11.79 6.70 4.36
CA HIS A 14 11.35 8.06 4.63
C HIS A 14 12.44 9.05 4.20
N TYR A 15 12.13 9.94 3.27
CA TYR A 15 12.97 11.10 2.94
C TYR A 15 12.36 12.36 3.56
N SER A 16 13.13 13.46 3.59
CA SER A 16 12.66 14.74 4.12
C SER A 16 11.40 15.25 3.40
N ASP A 17 11.29 14.94 2.10
CA ASP A 17 10.31 15.55 1.22
C ASP A 17 9.29 14.55 0.66
N PHE A 18 9.52 13.23 0.83
CA PHE A 18 8.64 12.18 0.33
C PHE A 18 8.93 10.82 0.98
N ASP A 19 7.97 9.91 0.88
CA ASP A 19 8.16 8.50 1.23
C ASP A 19 8.29 7.64 -0.02
N LEU A 20 9.01 6.52 0.11
CA LEU A 20 9.28 5.60 -0.99
C LEU A 20 9.07 4.16 -0.56
N ILE A 21 8.28 3.42 -1.33
CA ILE A 21 8.03 1.99 -1.13
C ILE A 21 8.98 1.21 -2.02
N ILE A 22 9.68 0.23 -1.45
CA ILE A 22 10.62 -0.64 -2.17
C ILE A 22 10.12 -2.09 -2.07
N TYR A 23 10.03 -2.75 -3.21
CA TYR A 23 9.70 -4.17 -3.31
C TYR A 23 10.35 -4.77 -4.57
N ASP A 24 11.06 -5.89 -4.44
CA ASP A 24 11.66 -6.63 -5.58
C ASP A 24 12.43 -5.74 -6.57
N ASN A 25 13.39 -4.97 -6.05
CA ASN A 25 14.19 -3.98 -6.80
C ASN A 25 13.40 -2.88 -7.53
N LYS A 26 12.09 -2.74 -7.27
CA LYS A 26 11.25 -1.65 -7.76
C LYS A 26 11.00 -0.66 -6.64
N SER A 27 10.88 0.60 -7.02
CA SER A 27 10.55 1.70 -6.11
C SER A 27 9.31 2.43 -6.56
N LEU A 28 8.48 2.83 -5.61
CA LEU A 28 7.32 3.68 -5.81
C LEU A 28 7.41 4.89 -4.89
N LYS A 29 7.48 6.09 -5.48
CA LYS A 29 7.36 7.34 -4.73
C LYS A 29 5.90 7.54 -4.30
N ILE A 30 5.70 7.91 -3.05
CA ILE A 30 4.38 8.22 -2.49
C ILE A 30 4.09 9.71 -2.65
N CYS A 31 2.91 10.03 -3.18
CA CYS A 31 2.43 11.39 -3.39
C CYS A 31 1.39 11.83 -2.35
N LEU A 32 1.13 11.02 -1.33
CA LEU A 32 0.26 11.36 -0.21
C LEU A 32 1.03 12.16 0.84
N SER A 33 0.33 12.99 1.62
CA SER A 33 0.93 13.58 2.81
C SER A 33 1.34 12.49 3.81
N ASN A 34 2.34 12.77 4.66
CA ASN A 34 2.85 11.79 5.63
C ASN A 34 1.76 11.20 6.53
N ASP A 35 0.78 12.00 6.96
CA ASP A 35 -0.29 11.52 7.85
C ASP A 35 -1.34 10.69 7.11
N GLU A 36 -1.70 11.07 5.88
CA GLU A 36 -2.56 10.25 5.02
C GLU A 36 -1.89 8.91 4.69
N PHE A 37 -0.61 8.93 4.32
CA PHE A 37 0.12 7.72 3.99
C PHE A 37 0.21 6.77 5.17
N LYS A 38 0.51 7.25 6.39
CA LYS A 38 0.53 6.40 7.59
C LYS A 38 -0.79 5.67 7.81
N ASN A 39 -1.91 6.35 7.62
CA ASN A 39 -3.22 5.74 7.81
C ASN A 39 -3.54 4.72 6.71
N VAL A 40 -3.26 5.06 5.44
CA VAL A 40 -3.42 4.14 4.30
C VAL A 40 -2.52 2.91 4.49
N TYR A 41 -1.28 3.10 4.92
CA TYR A 41 -0.34 2.02 5.21
C TYR A 41 -0.84 1.08 6.32
N ALA A 42 -1.38 1.63 7.41
CA ALA A 42 -1.95 0.83 8.49
C ALA A 42 -3.12 -0.05 8.00
N LEU A 43 -3.97 0.46 7.11
CA LEU A 43 -5.06 -0.30 6.49
C LEU A 43 -4.53 -1.38 5.54
N LEU A 44 -3.53 -1.04 4.73
CA LEU A 44 -2.86 -1.98 3.83
C LEU A 44 -2.13 -3.11 4.57
N LYS A 45 -1.57 -2.86 5.76
CA LYS A 45 -0.99 -3.93 6.60
C LYS A 45 -2.07 -4.83 7.20
N LYS A 46 -3.22 -4.27 7.58
CA LYS A 46 -4.34 -5.02 8.18
C LYS A 46 -5.17 -5.82 7.18
N GLY A 47 -5.16 -5.44 5.91
CA GLY A 47 -6.02 -6.01 4.87
C GLY A 47 -7.17 -5.10 4.57
N THR A 48 -7.22 -4.62 3.34
CA THR A 48 -8.24 -3.67 2.89
C THR A 48 -8.53 -3.90 1.41
N SER A 49 -9.64 -3.36 0.96
CA SER A 49 -9.98 -3.23 -0.45
C SER A 49 -9.76 -1.80 -0.94
N LEU A 50 -9.65 -1.62 -2.26
CA LEU A 50 -9.61 -0.29 -2.87
C LEU A 50 -10.84 0.54 -2.48
N MET A 51 -12.04 -0.05 -2.49
CA MET A 51 -13.26 0.68 -2.17
C MET A 51 -13.35 1.08 -0.68
N GLU A 52 -12.86 0.26 0.27
CA GLU A 52 -12.70 0.68 1.67
C GLU A 52 -11.72 1.86 1.81
N LEU A 53 -10.58 1.79 1.11
CA LEU A 53 -9.59 2.87 1.10
C LEU A 53 -10.16 4.17 0.53
N THR A 54 -10.79 4.13 -0.65
CA THR A 54 -11.37 5.32 -1.28
C THR A 54 -12.58 5.87 -0.55
N SER A 55 -13.27 5.06 0.28
CA SER A 55 -14.35 5.55 1.13
C SER A 55 -13.85 6.39 2.30
N LEU A 56 -12.63 6.13 2.79
CA LEU A 56 -12.01 6.87 3.89
C LEU A 56 -11.14 8.02 3.36
N TYR A 57 -10.48 7.80 2.22
CA TYR A 57 -9.57 8.73 1.57
C TYR A 57 -9.98 8.85 0.10
N PRO A 58 -11.01 9.66 -0.23
CA PRO A 58 -11.57 9.77 -1.57
C PRO A 58 -10.70 10.65 -2.48
N THR A 59 -9.40 10.37 -2.53
CA THR A 59 -8.43 11.08 -3.38
C THR A 59 -8.03 10.20 -4.56
N GLU A 60 -7.72 10.83 -5.69
CA GLU A 60 -7.21 10.10 -6.86
C GLU A 60 -5.85 9.47 -6.56
N ASP A 61 -5.05 10.11 -5.70
CA ASP A 61 -3.73 9.62 -5.27
C ASP A 61 -3.81 8.25 -4.60
N VAL A 62 -4.88 7.93 -3.87
CA VAL A 62 -5.08 6.60 -3.26
C VAL A 62 -5.33 5.53 -4.32
N LYS A 63 -6.07 5.84 -5.39
CA LYS A 63 -6.27 4.90 -6.50
C LYS A 63 -4.96 4.67 -7.25
N VAL A 64 -4.24 5.75 -7.56
CA VAL A 64 -2.95 5.70 -8.23
C VAL A 64 -1.94 4.90 -7.40
N LEU A 65 -1.90 5.11 -6.08
CA LEU A 65 -1.09 4.33 -5.16
C LEU A 65 -1.45 2.84 -5.20
N TRP A 66 -2.73 2.51 -5.11
CA TRP A 66 -3.21 1.12 -5.15
C TRP A 66 -2.81 0.41 -6.45
N GLU A 67 -3.06 1.04 -7.61
CA GLU A 67 -2.68 0.49 -8.91
C GLU A 67 -1.17 0.35 -9.06
N SER A 68 -0.41 1.32 -8.56
CA SER A 68 1.05 1.26 -8.57
C SER A 68 1.59 0.12 -7.72
N LEU A 69 1.00 -0.11 -6.54
CA LEU A 69 1.35 -1.23 -5.66
C LEU A 69 1.02 -2.59 -6.30
N LEU A 70 -0.10 -2.71 -7.01
CA LEU A 70 -0.41 -3.89 -7.82
C LEU A 70 0.64 -4.11 -8.91
N LYS A 71 1.00 -3.06 -9.64
CA LYS A 71 1.94 -3.12 -10.77
C LYS A 71 3.34 -3.56 -10.34
N ILE A 72 3.81 -3.10 -9.17
CA ILE A 72 5.11 -3.54 -8.64
C ILE A 72 5.04 -4.92 -7.97
N GLY A 73 3.83 -5.46 -7.72
CA GLY A 73 3.62 -6.76 -7.09
C GLY A 73 3.71 -6.72 -5.56
N ALA A 74 3.58 -5.54 -4.95
CA ALA A 74 3.69 -5.33 -3.50
C ALA A 74 2.42 -5.70 -2.73
N LEU A 75 1.30 -5.96 -3.42
CA LEU A 75 0.06 -6.44 -2.81
C LEU A 75 -0.11 -7.94 -3.01
N ILE A 76 -0.64 -8.59 -1.98
CA ILE A 76 -1.03 -10.00 -1.95
C ILE A 76 -2.49 -10.12 -1.50
N GLU A 77 -3.21 -11.19 -1.84
CA GLU A 77 -4.55 -11.39 -1.27
C GLU A 77 -4.47 -11.63 0.23
N GLU A 78 -5.42 -11.07 0.99
CA GLU A 78 -5.39 -11.15 2.44
C GLU A 78 -5.32 -12.59 2.97
N TRP A 79 -6.02 -13.52 2.30
CA TRP A 79 -6.08 -14.92 2.71
C TRP A 79 -4.80 -15.71 2.36
N GLU A 80 -4.03 -15.27 1.36
CA GLU A 80 -2.78 -15.93 0.95
C GLU A 80 -1.66 -15.74 1.99
N ASN A 81 -1.73 -14.66 2.76
CA ASN A 81 -0.76 -14.34 3.81
C ASN A 81 -0.90 -15.27 5.06
N SER A 82 -1.92 -16.13 5.10
CA SER A 82 -2.17 -17.07 6.22
C SER A 82 -1.23 -18.29 6.21
N TYR A 83 -0.43 -18.47 5.16
CA TYR A 83 0.43 -19.63 4.96
C TYR A 83 1.94 -19.32 5.08
N GLU A 84 2.32 -18.06 5.25
CA GLU A 84 3.67 -17.66 5.65
C GLU A 84 3.76 -17.62 7.19
N ASN A 85 3.79 -18.81 7.80
CA ASN A 85 4.18 -19.02 9.20
C ASN A 85 5.69 -19.12 9.33
#